data_AF-A0A2M7V0H3-F1
#
_entry.id   AF-A0A2M7V0H3-F1
#
_cell.length_a   1.000
_cell.length_b   1.000
_cell.length_c   1.000
_cell.angle_alpha   90.00
_cell.angle_beta   90.00
_cell.angle_gamma   90.00
#
_symmetry.space_group_name_H-M   'P 1'
#
loop_
_entity.id
_entity.type
_entity.pdbx_description
1 polymer ?
#
loop_
_entity_poly.entity_id
_entity_poly.type
_entity_poly.pdbx_seq_one_letter_code
_entity_poly.pdbx_strand_id
1 'polypeptide(L)'
;MQRTKQLLTIKEASHWASDFLKRAVSESNISYLIQYGKVKKYNGGNSIFVDVGDLKNYYDSYQGQREISWKKRLGNDLNWALSFDNLREKDTTKHVHRLHPYKGKFIPQLVEYFIDSHIDDFKKDVYFKSGDIILDPFSGSGTTLVQAHEMSMHSIGIDISHFNCMITETKLLDYDLTTLENEVNKIRQVIVDYEADRKIAAFENELLTSMADFNNKYFPSPEFKYKVQRGQIDENKYSV
;
A
#
# COMPACT_ATOMS: atom_id res chain seq x y z
N MET A 1 36.14 9.22 -10.56
CA MET A 1 35.53 10.52 -10.19
C MET A 1 34.67 10.31 -8.95
N GLN A 2 34.97 10.98 -7.83
CA GLN A 2 34.13 10.94 -6.63
C GLN A 2 32.77 11.58 -6.96
N ARG A 3 31.68 10.82 -6.84
CA ARG A 3 30.32 11.40 -6.87
C ARG A 3 30.21 12.41 -5.73
N THR A 4 30.01 13.69 -6.06
CA THR A 4 29.68 14.71 -5.06
C THR A 4 28.35 14.33 -4.43
N LYS A 5 28.35 14.01 -3.14
CA LYS A 5 27.12 13.64 -2.42
C LYS A 5 26.29 14.86 -2.16
N GLN A 6 25.10 14.93 -2.76
CA GLN A 6 24.12 15.95 -2.44
C GLN A 6 23.21 15.39 -1.35
N LEU A 7 23.36 15.89 -0.12
CA LEU A 7 22.61 15.44 1.04
C LEU A 7 21.41 16.36 1.28
N LEU A 8 20.23 15.76 1.40
CA LEU A 8 18.97 16.46 1.70
C LEU A 8 18.39 15.97 3.02
N THR A 9 17.74 16.85 3.78
CA THR A 9 16.89 16.45 4.91
C THR A 9 15.71 15.60 4.43
N ILE A 10 15.02 14.90 5.34
CA ILE A 10 13.82 14.09 5.00
C ILE A 10 12.78 14.94 4.27
N LYS A 11 12.55 16.18 4.73
CA LYS A 11 11.61 17.12 4.13
C LYS A 11 12.05 17.59 2.74
N GLU A 12 13.30 17.97 2.57
CA GLU A 12 13.80 18.38 1.24
C GLU A 12 13.79 17.20 0.25
N ALA A 13 14.13 16.01 0.74
CA ALA A 13 14.11 14.78 -0.04
C ALA A 13 12.68 14.42 -0.50
N SER A 14 11.66 14.65 0.34
CA SER A 14 10.27 14.39 -0.04
C SER A 14 9.79 15.36 -1.13
N HIS A 15 10.17 16.64 -1.03
CA HIS A 15 9.89 17.64 -2.09
C HIS A 15 10.62 17.28 -3.38
N TRP A 16 11.93 17.04 -3.30
CA TRP A 16 12.74 16.64 -4.45
C TRP A 16 12.18 15.38 -5.15
N ALA A 17 11.84 14.34 -4.37
CA ALA A 17 11.27 13.11 -4.92
C ALA A 17 9.89 13.35 -5.56
N SER A 18 9.11 14.27 -5.00
CA SER A 18 7.81 14.63 -5.56
C SER A 18 7.95 15.33 -6.91
N ASP A 19 8.88 16.27 -7.01
CA ASP A 19 9.17 17.01 -8.24
C ASP A 19 9.79 16.12 -9.31
N PHE A 20 10.66 15.20 -8.90
CA PHE A 20 11.33 14.22 -9.76
C PHE A 20 10.33 13.23 -10.36
N LEU A 21 9.40 12.70 -9.54
CA LEU A 21 8.42 11.71 -9.97
C LEU A 21 7.13 12.31 -10.54
N LYS A 22 6.94 13.63 -10.43
CA LYS A 22 5.67 14.33 -10.74
C LYS A 22 4.47 13.75 -9.98
N ARG A 23 4.68 13.31 -8.73
CA ARG A 23 3.63 12.81 -7.83
C ARG A 23 3.97 13.08 -6.36
N ALA A 24 2.98 13.14 -5.48
CA ALA A 24 3.23 13.42 -4.06
C ALA A 24 3.97 12.26 -3.35
N VAL A 25 5.16 12.56 -2.81
CA VAL A 25 5.96 11.72 -1.91
C VAL A 25 6.02 12.40 -0.55
N SER A 26 5.61 11.69 0.51
CA SER A 26 5.60 12.24 1.87
C SER A 26 6.92 11.99 2.61
N GLU A 27 7.15 12.73 3.69
CA GLU A 27 8.28 12.51 4.62
C GLU A 27 8.28 11.09 5.20
N SER A 28 7.08 10.51 5.42
CA SER A 28 6.95 9.12 5.87
C SER A 28 7.46 8.11 4.83
N ASN A 29 7.32 8.41 3.53
CA ASN A 29 7.86 7.55 2.48
C ASN A 29 9.39 7.58 2.50
N ILE A 30 9.99 8.75 2.66
CA ILE A 30 11.46 8.87 2.77
C ILE A 30 11.95 8.17 4.04
N SER A 31 11.26 8.35 5.17
CA SER A 31 11.57 7.68 6.43
C SER A 31 11.50 6.15 6.31
N TYR A 32 10.49 5.65 5.60
CA TYR A 32 10.36 4.23 5.27
C TYR A 32 11.58 3.72 4.47
N LEU A 33 11.98 4.43 3.41
CA LEU A 33 13.16 4.03 2.62
C LEU A 33 14.43 3.92 3.47
N ILE A 34 14.60 4.83 4.43
CA ILE A 34 15.71 4.80 5.39
C ILE A 34 15.58 3.59 6.35
N GLN A 35 14.41 3.43 6.97
CA GLN A 35 14.13 2.38 7.96
C GLN A 35 14.35 0.97 7.42
N TYR A 36 14.02 0.76 6.14
CA TYR A 36 14.18 -0.50 5.44
C TYR A 36 15.51 -0.59 4.67
N GLY A 37 16.41 0.39 4.82
CA GLY A 37 17.75 0.35 4.23
C GLY A 37 17.79 0.51 2.71
N LYS A 38 16.68 0.92 2.08
CA LYS A 38 16.57 1.18 0.62
C LYS A 38 17.43 2.38 0.20
N VAL A 39 17.58 3.35 1.10
CA VAL A 39 18.42 4.54 0.92
C VAL A 39 19.29 4.68 2.16
N LYS A 40 20.55 5.11 1.98
CA LYS A 40 21.49 5.23 3.09
C LYS A 40 21.14 6.42 3.99
N LYS A 41 21.11 6.16 5.30
CA LYS A 41 21.02 7.18 6.35
C LYS A 41 22.36 7.89 6.54
N TYR A 42 22.35 9.22 6.54
CA TYR A 42 23.47 10.06 6.95
C TYR A 42 23.07 10.89 8.16
N ASN A 43 23.87 10.84 9.23
CA ASN A 43 23.65 11.65 10.43
C ASN A 43 24.43 12.96 10.30
N GLY A 44 23.75 14.09 10.49
CA GLY A 44 24.38 15.41 10.59
C GLY A 44 23.84 16.16 11.79
N GLY A 45 24.48 15.99 12.95
CA GLY A 45 24.00 16.58 14.21
C GLY A 45 22.60 16.08 14.58
N ASN A 46 21.64 17.01 14.74
CA ASN A 46 20.25 16.70 15.09
C ASN A 46 19.37 16.31 13.89
N SER A 47 19.91 16.31 12.68
CA SER A 47 19.12 16.07 11.45
C SER A 47 19.57 14.79 10.73
N ILE A 48 18.59 14.14 10.10
CA ILE A 48 18.80 12.96 9.25
C ILE A 48 18.81 13.41 7.80
N PHE A 49 19.83 12.95 7.07
CA PHE A 49 20.04 13.26 5.67
C PHE A 49 20.05 12.00 4.80
N VAL A 50 19.71 12.19 3.52
CA VAL A 50 19.75 11.17 2.46
C VAL A 50 20.44 11.72 1.22
N ASP A 51 21.15 10.86 0.49
CA ASP A 51 21.83 11.22 -0.76
C ASP A 51 20.82 11.23 -1.92
N VAL A 52 20.75 12.33 -2.66
CA VAL A 52 19.93 12.46 -3.88
C VAL A 52 20.29 11.38 -4.90
N GLY A 53 21.57 11.03 -5.02
CA GLY A 53 22.03 9.97 -5.90
C GLY A 53 21.44 8.61 -5.53
N ASP A 54 21.31 8.30 -4.25
CA ASP A 54 20.70 7.06 -3.77
C ASP A 54 19.18 7.05 -4.02
N LEU A 55 18.50 8.17 -3.75
CA LEU A 55 17.07 8.33 -4.07
C LEU A 55 16.80 8.18 -5.56
N LYS A 56 17.61 8.82 -6.40
CA LYS A 56 17.51 8.72 -7.86
C LYS A 56 17.71 7.28 -8.32
N ASN A 57 18.75 6.58 -7.86
CA ASN A 57 18.97 5.17 -8.24
C ASN A 57 17.79 4.28 -7.80
N TYR A 58 17.25 4.51 -6.59
CA TYR A 58 16.07 3.80 -6.12
C TYR A 58 14.89 4.03 -7.06
N TYR A 59 14.52 5.28 -7.32
CA TYR A 59 13.35 5.57 -8.16
C TYR A 59 13.54 5.23 -9.65
N ASP A 60 14.73 5.43 -10.22
CA ASP A 60 15.07 5.05 -11.60
C ASP A 60 15.01 3.53 -11.81
N SER A 61 15.38 2.74 -10.80
CA SER A 61 15.26 1.27 -10.89
C SER A 61 13.81 0.79 -11.01
N TYR A 62 12.85 1.61 -10.58
CA TYR A 62 11.43 1.30 -10.60
C TYR A 62 10.68 1.91 -11.80
N GLN A 63 11.07 3.10 -12.26
CA GLN A 63 10.39 3.79 -13.38
C GLN A 63 10.81 3.22 -14.75
N GLY A 64 9.82 2.85 -15.57
CA GLY A 64 10.00 2.47 -16.98
C GLY A 64 10.58 1.07 -17.22
N GLN A 65 11.45 0.55 -16.34
CA GLN A 65 12.01 -0.80 -16.49
C GLN A 65 10.92 -1.88 -16.45
N ARG A 66 9.92 -1.73 -15.56
CA ARG A 66 8.82 -2.69 -15.48
C ARG A 66 7.99 -2.69 -16.76
N GLU A 67 7.59 -1.53 -17.27
CA GLU A 67 6.85 -1.42 -18.54
C GLU A 67 7.60 -2.07 -19.69
N ILE A 68 8.87 -1.70 -19.89
CA ILE A 68 9.72 -2.24 -20.95
C ILE A 68 9.89 -3.76 -20.79
N SER A 69 10.14 -4.24 -19.56
CA SER A 69 10.33 -5.67 -19.29
C SER A 69 9.07 -6.49 -19.56
N TRP A 70 7.89 -5.97 -19.19
CA TRP A 70 6.61 -6.65 -19.38
C TRP A 70 6.14 -6.58 -20.82
N LYS A 71 6.29 -5.45 -21.52
CA LYS A 71 6.04 -5.35 -22.97
C LYS A 71 6.94 -6.30 -23.77
N LYS A 72 8.21 -6.46 -23.36
CA LYS A 72 9.12 -7.44 -23.98
C LYS A 72 8.66 -8.90 -23.76
N ARG A 73 8.04 -9.21 -22.62
CA ARG A 73 7.59 -10.58 -22.27
C ARG A 73 6.22 -10.94 -22.83
N LEU A 74 5.29 -9.98 -22.81
CA LEU A 74 3.87 -10.22 -23.10
C LEU A 74 3.43 -9.65 -24.46
N GLY A 75 4.22 -8.76 -25.07
CA GLY A 75 3.88 -8.11 -26.33
C GLY A 75 3.69 -6.60 -26.19
N ASN A 76 3.76 -5.90 -27.34
CA ASN A 76 3.60 -4.45 -27.42
C ASN A 76 2.12 -4.01 -27.33
N ASP A 77 1.19 -4.94 -27.40
CA ASP A 77 -0.25 -4.78 -27.22
C ASP A 77 -0.65 -4.64 -25.73
N LEU A 78 0.29 -4.87 -24.80
CA LEU A 78 0.08 -4.64 -23.38
C LEU A 78 -0.24 -3.16 -23.10
N ASN A 79 -1.49 -2.90 -22.68
CA ASN A 79 -1.90 -1.60 -22.21
C ASN A 79 -1.32 -1.33 -20.82
N TRP A 80 -0.18 -0.61 -20.76
CA TRP A 80 0.46 -0.26 -19.51
C TRP A 80 -0.34 0.72 -18.65
N ALA A 81 -1.28 1.48 -19.24
CA ALA A 81 -2.13 2.39 -18.47
C ALA A 81 -3.00 1.63 -17.45
N LEU A 82 -3.38 0.39 -17.77
CA LEU A 82 -4.14 -0.51 -16.88
C LEU A 82 -3.25 -1.30 -15.90
N SER A 83 -1.95 -1.01 -15.83
CA SER A 83 -1.08 -1.57 -14.80
C SER A 83 -1.30 -0.92 -13.43
N PHE A 84 -1.76 0.34 -13.43
CA PHE A 84 -1.90 1.17 -12.23
C PHE A 84 -0.65 1.19 -11.33
N ASP A 85 0.53 0.96 -11.91
CA ASP A 85 1.81 0.84 -11.19
C ASP A 85 2.23 2.14 -10.47
N ASN A 86 1.61 3.25 -10.84
CA ASN A 86 1.79 4.54 -10.21
C ASN A 86 0.97 4.72 -8.91
N LEU A 87 -0.07 3.91 -8.69
CA LEU A 87 -0.94 4.00 -7.52
C LEU A 87 -0.28 3.39 -6.27
N ARG A 88 -0.54 3.99 -5.11
CA ARG A 88 -0.12 3.45 -3.82
C ARG A 88 -1.19 2.50 -3.30
N GLU A 89 -0.82 1.66 -2.34
CA GLU A 89 -1.76 0.75 -1.68
C GLU A 89 -2.99 1.47 -1.12
N LYS A 90 -2.81 2.64 -0.48
CA LYS A 90 -3.94 3.43 0.02
C LYS A 90 -4.88 3.92 -1.08
N ASP A 91 -4.36 4.12 -2.30
CA ASP A 91 -5.15 4.52 -3.45
C ASP A 91 -5.90 3.27 -3.98
N THR A 92 -5.22 2.13 -4.12
CA THR A 92 -5.80 0.85 -4.57
C THR A 92 -6.65 0.13 -3.53
N THR A 93 -6.76 0.67 -2.31
CA THR A 93 -7.68 0.22 -1.26
C THR A 93 -8.53 1.36 -0.70
N LYS A 94 -8.96 2.31 -1.54
CA LYS A 94 -9.79 3.45 -1.13
C LYS A 94 -11.06 3.04 -0.38
N HIS A 95 -11.61 3.95 0.43
CA HIS A 95 -12.87 3.77 1.17
C HIS A 95 -12.92 2.47 1.98
N VAL A 96 -13.90 1.61 1.67
CA VAL A 96 -14.20 0.36 2.36
C VAL A 96 -13.41 -0.84 1.82
N HIS A 97 -12.60 -0.65 0.77
CA HIS A 97 -11.85 -1.75 0.13
C HIS A 97 -10.76 -2.33 1.01
N ARG A 98 -10.35 -1.63 2.08
CA ARG A 98 -9.37 -2.10 3.08
C ARG A 98 -10.00 -2.80 4.29
N LEU A 99 -11.32 -2.83 4.43
CA LEU A 99 -11.99 -3.42 5.60
C LEU A 99 -11.66 -4.91 5.79
N HIS A 100 -11.43 -5.66 4.71
CA HIS A 100 -11.02 -7.06 4.77
C HIS A 100 -10.01 -7.42 3.69
N PRO A 101 -8.90 -8.13 4.01
CA PRO A 101 -7.97 -8.65 3.02
C PRO A 101 -8.59 -9.83 2.26
N TYR A 102 -8.79 -9.69 0.95
CA TYR A 102 -9.33 -10.74 0.09
C TYR A 102 -8.31 -11.14 -0.99
N LYS A 103 -8.00 -12.44 -1.09
CA LYS A 103 -7.09 -12.96 -2.14
C LYS A 103 -7.81 -12.95 -3.48
N GLY A 104 -7.14 -12.48 -4.53
CA GLY A 104 -7.74 -12.38 -5.87
C GLY A 104 -8.70 -11.19 -6.04
N LYS A 105 -8.64 -10.18 -5.15
CA LYS A 105 -9.38 -8.92 -5.30
C LYS A 105 -8.73 -8.05 -6.40
N PHE A 106 -9.52 -7.57 -7.36
CA PHE A 106 -9.08 -6.48 -8.24
C PHE A 106 -9.09 -5.13 -7.52
N ILE A 107 -8.24 -4.21 -7.97
CA ILE A 107 -8.21 -2.84 -7.46
C ILE A 107 -9.45 -2.07 -7.95
N PRO A 108 -10.00 -1.14 -7.17
CA PRO A 108 -11.23 -0.44 -7.53
C PRO A 108 -11.09 0.37 -8.82
N GLN A 109 -9.92 0.95 -9.08
CA GLN A 109 -9.67 1.75 -10.28
C GLN A 109 -9.80 0.97 -11.58
N LEU A 110 -9.52 -0.34 -11.55
CA LEU A 110 -9.71 -1.18 -12.72
C LEU A 110 -11.20 -1.32 -13.04
N VAL A 111 -12.06 -1.43 -12.02
CA VAL A 111 -13.51 -1.46 -12.24
C VAL A 111 -14.00 -0.11 -12.71
N GLU A 112 -13.64 0.96 -12.01
CA GLU A 112 -14.00 2.35 -12.35
C GLU A 112 -13.70 2.63 -13.82
N TYR A 113 -12.53 2.21 -14.30
CA TYR A 113 -12.12 2.36 -15.68
C TYR A 113 -13.17 1.82 -16.68
N PHE A 114 -13.70 0.62 -16.42
CA PHE A 114 -14.66 -0.01 -17.32
C PHE A 114 -16.07 0.54 -17.17
N ILE A 115 -16.47 0.95 -15.97
CA ILE A 115 -17.87 1.32 -15.69
C ILE A 115 -18.13 2.83 -15.78
N ASP A 116 -17.11 3.68 -15.82
CA ASP A 116 -17.33 5.13 -15.91
C ASP A 116 -17.64 5.60 -17.35
N SER A 117 -17.77 6.91 -17.51
CA SER A 117 -18.05 7.52 -18.81
C SER A 117 -16.81 7.96 -19.58
N HIS A 118 -15.57 7.75 -19.08
CA HIS A 118 -14.39 8.18 -19.82
C HIS A 118 -14.15 7.26 -21.02
N ILE A 119 -13.54 7.80 -22.09
CA ILE A 119 -13.09 7.05 -23.25
C ILE A 119 -11.63 7.39 -23.52
N ASP A 120 -10.89 6.46 -24.11
CA ASP A 120 -9.49 6.65 -24.43
C ASP A 120 -9.08 5.84 -25.68
N ASP A 121 -7.78 5.60 -25.85
CA ASP A 121 -7.27 4.85 -26.98
C ASP A 121 -7.66 3.35 -26.97
N PHE A 122 -8.15 2.82 -25.84
CA PHE A 122 -8.53 1.43 -25.62
C PHE A 122 -10.03 1.26 -25.36
N LYS A 123 -10.60 2.01 -24.42
CA LYS A 123 -12.04 2.06 -24.15
C LYS A 123 -12.69 3.06 -25.10
N LYS A 124 -13.25 2.55 -26.19
CA LYS A 124 -13.82 3.37 -27.28
C LYS A 124 -15.24 3.85 -27.07
N ASP A 125 -15.96 3.23 -26.14
CA ASP A 125 -17.36 3.51 -25.88
C ASP A 125 -17.64 3.57 -24.38
N VAL A 126 -18.76 4.20 -24.04
CA VAL A 126 -19.32 4.20 -22.69
C VAL A 126 -20.24 2.99 -22.56
N TYR A 127 -19.86 2.04 -21.71
CA TYR A 127 -20.59 0.78 -21.54
C TYR A 127 -21.74 0.87 -20.54
N PHE A 128 -21.67 1.80 -19.58
CA PHE A 128 -22.66 1.95 -18.51
C PHE A 128 -22.97 3.42 -18.24
N LYS A 129 -24.17 3.67 -17.70
CA LYS A 129 -24.69 4.98 -17.31
C LYS A 129 -25.26 4.90 -15.89
N SER A 130 -25.35 6.04 -15.22
CA SER A 130 -26.03 6.12 -13.93
C SER A 130 -27.44 5.52 -14.02
N GLY A 131 -27.80 4.70 -13.04
CA GLY A 131 -29.05 3.96 -13.00
C GLY A 131 -29.04 2.62 -13.72
N ASP A 132 -27.99 2.27 -14.48
CA ASP A 132 -27.85 0.93 -15.04
C ASP A 132 -27.65 -0.12 -13.92
N ILE A 133 -27.92 -1.39 -14.26
CA ILE A 133 -27.76 -2.53 -13.35
C ILE A 133 -26.56 -3.36 -13.79
N ILE A 134 -25.58 -3.52 -12.90
CA ILE A 134 -24.40 -4.37 -13.13
C ILE A 134 -24.58 -5.71 -12.42
N LEU A 135 -24.41 -6.82 -13.15
CA LEU A 135 -24.34 -8.17 -12.58
C LEU A 135 -22.88 -8.62 -12.48
N ASP A 136 -22.43 -8.95 -11.27
CA ASP A 136 -21.16 -9.63 -11.03
C ASP A 136 -21.44 -11.05 -10.51
N PRO A 137 -21.31 -12.10 -11.36
CA PRO A 137 -21.64 -13.47 -10.99
C PRO A 137 -20.59 -14.13 -10.06
N PHE A 138 -19.47 -13.46 -9.78
CA PHE A 138 -18.39 -13.94 -8.92
C PHE A 138 -17.86 -12.80 -8.04
N SER A 139 -18.75 -12.18 -7.26
CA SER A 139 -18.51 -10.88 -6.65
C SER A 139 -17.38 -10.85 -5.62
N GLY A 140 -17.02 -11.99 -5.01
CA GLY A 140 -15.96 -12.06 -4.01
C GLY A 140 -16.20 -11.07 -2.89
N SER A 141 -15.21 -10.22 -2.62
CA SER A 141 -15.33 -9.15 -1.60
C SER A 141 -16.11 -7.91 -2.05
N GLY A 142 -16.77 -7.93 -3.22
CA GLY A 142 -17.74 -6.92 -3.63
C GLY A 142 -17.18 -5.68 -4.31
N THR A 143 -15.95 -5.72 -4.84
CA THR A 143 -15.31 -4.53 -5.41
C THR A 143 -16.15 -3.92 -6.54
N THR A 144 -16.72 -4.73 -7.43
CA THR A 144 -17.60 -4.26 -8.52
C THR A 144 -18.82 -3.53 -8.00
N LEU A 145 -19.49 -4.10 -7.00
CA LEU A 145 -20.73 -3.56 -6.43
C LEU A 145 -20.47 -2.23 -5.71
N VAL A 146 -19.37 -2.13 -4.96
CA VAL A 146 -18.97 -0.88 -4.30
C VAL A 146 -18.67 0.22 -5.32
N GLN A 147 -17.98 -0.09 -6.43
CA GLN A 147 -17.72 0.93 -7.46
C GLN A 147 -18.96 1.31 -8.25
N ALA A 148 -19.84 0.36 -8.55
CA ALA A 148 -21.15 0.65 -9.13
C ALA A 148 -21.94 1.63 -8.24
N HIS A 149 -21.96 1.38 -6.92
CA HIS A 149 -22.63 2.24 -5.96
C HIS A 149 -22.04 3.66 -5.91
N GLU A 150 -20.69 3.79 -5.84
CA GLU A 150 -20.00 5.10 -5.90
C GLU A 150 -20.40 5.92 -7.14
N MET A 151 -20.78 5.24 -8.23
CA MET A 151 -21.09 5.84 -9.52
C MET A 151 -22.59 5.88 -9.82
N SER A 152 -23.42 5.76 -8.78
CA SER A 152 -24.88 5.84 -8.89
C SER A 152 -25.46 4.82 -9.87
N MET A 153 -24.90 3.60 -9.88
CA MET A 153 -25.41 2.43 -10.59
C MET A 153 -25.95 1.41 -9.59
N HIS A 154 -26.92 0.62 -10.03
CA HIS A 154 -27.40 -0.53 -9.27
C HIS A 154 -26.47 -1.72 -9.52
N SER A 155 -26.40 -2.64 -8.57
CA SER A 155 -25.58 -3.84 -8.75
C SER A 155 -26.16 -5.06 -8.05
N ILE A 156 -25.90 -6.22 -8.63
CA ILE A 156 -26.25 -7.55 -8.11
C ILE A 156 -24.97 -8.37 -8.12
N GLY A 157 -24.60 -8.89 -6.94
CA GLY A 157 -23.43 -9.74 -6.76
C GLY A 157 -23.85 -11.16 -6.40
N ILE A 158 -23.19 -12.14 -6.99
CA ILE A 158 -23.37 -13.56 -6.66
C ILE A 158 -22.03 -14.10 -6.19
N ASP A 159 -22.02 -14.74 -5.03
CA ASP A 159 -20.89 -15.52 -4.53
C ASP A 159 -21.41 -16.76 -3.79
N ILE A 160 -20.66 -17.85 -3.86
CA ILE A 160 -21.01 -19.10 -3.17
C ILE A 160 -20.68 -19.04 -1.67
N SER A 161 -19.70 -18.21 -1.29
CA SER A 161 -19.25 -18.05 0.08
C SER A 161 -20.14 -17.04 0.80
N HIS A 162 -20.89 -17.52 1.80
CA HIS A 162 -21.67 -16.65 2.68
C HIS A 162 -20.81 -15.56 3.33
N PHE A 163 -19.56 -15.86 3.69
CA PHE A 163 -18.64 -14.89 4.26
C PHE A 163 -18.28 -13.77 3.28
N ASN A 164 -18.13 -14.08 1.98
CA ASN A 164 -17.86 -13.08 0.95
C ASN A 164 -19.07 -12.16 0.73
N CYS A 165 -20.28 -12.74 0.72
CA CYS A 165 -21.53 -11.98 0.69
C CYS A 165 -21.62 -11.03 1.89
N MET A 166 -21.38 -11.53 3.11
CA MET A 166 -21.38 -10.73 4.33
C MET A 166 -20.37 -9.58 4.28
N ILE A 167 -19.15 -9.80 3.77
CA ILE A 167 -18.16 -8.72 3.58
C ILE A 167 -18.71 -7.66 2.63
N THR A 168 -19.31 -8.09 1.52
CA THR A 168 -19.85 -7.20 0.50
C THR A 168 -21.02 -6.37 1.03
N GLU A 169 -21.95 -7.01 1.73
CA GLU A 169 -23.06 -6.36 2.44
C GLU A 169 -22.52 -5.34 3.44
N THR A 170 -21.57 -5.74 4.29
CA THR A 170 -20.96 -4.86 5.30
C THR A 170 -20.37 -3.59 4.67
N LYS A 171 -19.82 -3.69 3.46
CA LYS A 171 -19.24 -2.55 2.73
C LYS A 171 -20.28 -1.60 2.11
N LEU A 172 -21.49 -2.08 1.88
CA LEU A 172 -22.55 -1.38 1.13
C LEU A 172 -23.73 -0.94 2.00
N LEU A 173 -23.87 -1.49 3.21
CA LEU A 173 -24.92 -1.11 4.14
C LEU A 173 -24.78 0.36 4.55
N ASP A 174 -25.95 0.99 4.76
CA ASP A 174 -26.03 2.26 5.45
C ASP A 174 -25.90 2.04 6.95
N TYR A 175 -25.07 2.88 7.59
CA TYR A 175 -24.84 2.82 9.03
C TYR A 175 -25.26 4.13 9.68
N ASP A 176 -25.98 4.02 10.80
CA ASP A 176 -26.10 5.12 11.74
C ASP A 176 -24.74 5.31 12.43
N LEU A 177 -24.05 6.40 12.07
CA LEU A 177 -22.67 6.64 12.53
C LEU A 177 -22.59 6.78 14.05
N THR A 178 -23.64 7.29 14.69
CA THR A 178 -23.70 7.42 16.15
C THR A 178 -23.71 6.05 16.83
N THR A 179 -24.57 5.14 16.36
CA THR A 179 -24.66 3.78 16.87
C THR A 179 -23.37 3.02 16.60
N LEU A 180 -22.79 3.16 15.39
CA LEU A 180 -21.52 2.53 15.05
C LEU A 180 -20.39 2.99 15.97
N GLU A 181 -20.27 4.30 16.22
CA GLU A 181 -19.27 4.84 17.14
C GLU A 181 -19.46 4.29 18.56
N ASN A 182 -20.70 4.22 19.05
CA ASN A 182 -21.00 3.65 20.35
C ASN A 182 -20.59 2.18 20.47
N GLU A 183 -20.88 1.35 19.46
CA GLU A 183 -20.48 -0.06 19.46
C GLU A 183 -18.96 -0.22 19.38
N VAL A 184 -18.27 0.58 18.56
CA VAL A 184 -16.80 0.60 18.49
C VAL A 184 -16.20 0.96 19.85
N ASN A 185 -16.75 1.96 20.53
CA ASN A 185 -16.28 2.38 21.86
C ASN A 185 -16.51 1.29 22.93
N LYS A 186 -17.64 0.57 22.87
CA LYS A 186 -17.89 -0.58 23.76
C LYS A 186 -16.86 -1.69 23.54
N ILE A 187 -16.61 -2.08 22.29
CA ILE A 187 -15.62 -3.12 21.96
C ILE A 187 -14.23 -2.68 22.42
N ARG A 188 -13.86 -1.41 22.17
CA ARG A 188 -12.59 -0.85 22.62
C ARG A 188 -12.44 -0.95 24.13
N GLN A 189 -13.49 -0.62 24.89
CA GLN A 189 -13.44 -0.71 26.36
C GLN A 189 -13.21 -2.15 26.82
N VAL A 190 -13.93 -3.11 26.24
CA VAL A 190 -13.75 -4.54 26.55
C VAL A 190 -12.31 -5.01 26.29
N ILE A 191 -11.69 -4.57 25.19
CA ILE A 191 -10.29 -4.89 24.88
C ILE A 191 -9.34 -4.28 25.91
N VAL A 192 -9.52 -2.99 26.24
CA VAL A 192 -8.67 -2.29 27.24
C VAL A 192 -8.76 -2.96 28.60
N ASP A 193 -9.96 -3.32 29.04
CA ASP A 193 -10.17 -3.99 30.32
C ASP A 193 -9.49 -5.37 30.34
N TYR A 194 -9.61 -6.12 29.25
CA TYR A 194 -8.96 -7.43 29.10
C TYR A 194 -7.42 -7.34 29.16
N GLU A 195 -6.82 -6.33 28.52
CA GLU A 195 -5.36 -6.11 28.55
C GLU A 195 -4.85 -5.74 29.95
N ALA A 196 -5.60 -4.91 30.66
CA ALA A 196 -5.28 -4.48 32.02
C ALA A 196 -5.30 -5.67 33.00
N ASP A 197 -6.35 -6.49 32.95
CA ASP A 197 -6.54 -7.65 33.83
C ASP A 197 -5.42 -8.70 33.70
N ARG A 198 -4.84 -8.81 32.49
CA ARG A 198 -3.82 -9.82 32.17
C ARG A 198 -2.38 -9.32 32.28
N LYS A 199 -2.16 -8.07 32.68
CA LYS A 199 -0.81 -7.43 32.71
C LYS A 199 -0.08 -7.54 31.37
N ILE A 200 -0.80 -7.55 30.24
CA ILE A 200 -0.22 -7.76 28.90
C ILE A 200 0.83 -6.69 28.60
N ALA A 201 0.56 -5.43 28.95
CA ALA A 201 1.50 -4.34 28.74
C ALA A 201 2.86 -4.55 29.42
N ALA A 202 2.91 -5.19 30.60
CA ALA A 202 4.18 -5.48 31.28
C ALA A 202 4.99 -6.53 30.51
N PHE A 203 4.32 -7.60 30.07
CA PHE A 203 4.92 -8.64 29.24
C PHE A 203 5.41 -8.09 27.89
N GLU A 204 4.60 -7.27 27.21
CA GLU A 204 4.99 -6.66 25.93
C GLU A 204 6.22 -5.77 26.07
N ASN A 205 6.29 -4.96 27.14
CA ASN A 205 7.47 -4.13 27.40
C ASN A 205 8.73 -4.98 27.59
N GLU A 206 8.66 -6.05 28.40
CA GLU A 206 9.80 -6.95 28.62
C GLU A 206 10.24 -7.65 27.32
N LEU A 207 9.26 -8.14 26.54
CA LEU A 207 9.52 -8.77 25.25
C LEU A 207 10.17 -7.79 24.27
N LEU A 208 9.63 -6.57 24.15
CA LEU A 208 10.15 -5.55 23.24
C LEU A 208 11.57 -5.11 23.64
N THR A 209 11.86 -4.96 24.93
CA THR A 209 13.22 -4.70 25.42
C THR A 209 14.17 -5.84 25.05
N SER A 210 13.76 -7.08 25.32
CA SER A 210 14.58 -8.26 25.01
C SER A 210 14.84 -8.40 23.50
N MET A 211 13.83 -8.15 22.68
CA MET A 211 13.95 -8.12 21.22
C MET A 211 14.85 -6.98 20.73
N ALA A 212 14.76 -5.79 21.35
CA ALA A 212 15.61 -4.66 21.00
C ALA A 212 17.07 -4.97 21.33
N ASP A 213 17.37 -5.53 22.50
CA ASP A 213 18.72 -5.93 22.91
C ASP A 213 19.30 -6.98 21.97
N PHE A 214 18.51 -8.00 21.64
CA PHE A 214 18.89 -9.03 20.66
C PHE A 214 19.18 -8.42 19.29
N ASN A 215 18.26 -7.61 18.76
CA ASN A 215 18.43 -6.98 17.43
C ASN A 215 19.60 -5.99 17.39
N ASN A 216 19.83 -5.22 18.45
CA ASN A 216 20.96 -4.29 18.52
C ASN A 216 22.30 -5.05 18.53
N LYS A 217 22.34 -6.22 19.17
CA LYS A 217 23.54 -7.05 19.25
C LYS A 217 23.84 -7.79 17.94
N TYR A 218 22.83 -8.40 17.32
CA TYR A 218 23.02 -9.31 16.19
C TYR A 218 22.66 -8.71 14.83
N PHE A 219 21.76 -7.73 14.79
CA PHE A 219 21.19 -7.14 13.57
C PHE A 219 21.15 -5.60 13.61
N PRO A 220 22.29 -4.92 13.87
CA PRO A 220 22.30 -3.47 14.07
C PRO A 220 21.79 -2.72 12.84
N SER A 221 20.64 -2.07 13.00
CA SER A 221 20.00 -1.26 11.96
C SER A 221 20.53 0.19 12.01
N PRO A 222 20.76 0.87 10.87
CA PRO A 222 20.41 0.45 9.51
C PRO A 222 21.53 -0.32 8.77
N GLU A 223 22.72 -0.46 9.35
CA GLU A 223 23.89 -1.00 8.65
C GLU A 223 23.69 -2.45 8.19
N PHE A 224 23.17 -3.32 9.06
CA PHE A 224 22.86 -4.71 8.72
C PHE A 224 21.93 -4.79 7.50
N LYS A 225 20.80 -4.06 7.54
CA LYS A 225 19.81 -4.01 6.45
C LYS A 225 20.41 -3.52 5.13
N TYR A 226 21.30 -2.52 5.20
CA TYR A 226 22.00 -2.00 4.03
C TYR A 226 22.95 -3.03 3.41
N LYS A 227 23.71 -3.76 4.23
CA LYS A 227 24.62 -4.82 3.77
C LYS A 227 23.86 -5.97 3.09
N VAL A 228 22.74 -6.40 3.67
CA VAL A 228 21.84 -7.42 3.08
C VAL A 228 21.38 -6.98 1.69
N GLN A 229 20.83 -5.77 1.54
CA GLN A 229 20.32 -5.30 0.24
C GLN A 229 21.37 -5.20 -0.86
N ARG A 230 22.64 -4.99 -0.50
CA ARG A 230 23.74 -4.95 -1.47
C ARG A 230 24.34 -6.33 -1.75
N GLY A 231 23.76 -7.40 -1.23
CA GLY A 231 24.30 -8.76 -1.32
C GLY A 231 25.63 -8.93 -0.60
N GLN A 232 25.98 -8.02 0.31
CA GLN A 232 27.20 -8.11 1.11
C GLN A 232 27.05 -9.10 2.27
N ILE A 233 25.80 -9.39 2.65
CA ILE A 233 25.42 -10.50 3.52
C ILE A 233 24.59 -11.44 2.66
N ASP A 234 25.05 -12.69 2.55
CA ASP A 234 24.36 -13.74 1.81
C ASP A 234 23.41 -14.47 2.76
N GLU A 235 22.13 -14.11 2.68
CA GLU A 235 21.07 -14.66 3.55
C GLU A 235 20.94 -16.18 3.41
N ASN A 236 21.20 -16.73 2.20
CA ASN A 236 21.09 -18.17 1.93
C ASN A 236 22.10 -19.01 2.72
N LYS A 237 23.22 -18.41 3.17
CA LYS A 237 24.19 -19.10 4.03
C LYS A 237 23.70 -19.28 5.47
N TYR A 238 22.66 -18.55 5.87
CA TYR A 238 22.14 -18.52 7.23
C TYR A 238 20.68 -18.99 7.33
N SER A 239 19.97 -19.11 6.21
CA SER A 239 18.68 -19.81 6.16
C SER A 239 18.92 -21.32 6.16
N VAL A 240 18.42 -22.00 7.19
CA VAL A 240 18.36 -23.48 7.26
C VAL A 240 17.24 -24.00 6.36
#